data_AF-A0A8T4PRX1-F1
#
_entry.id   AF-A0A8T4PRX1-F1
#
_cell.length_a   1.000
_cell.length_b   1.000
_cell.length_c   1.000
_cell.angle_alpha   90.00
_cell.angle_beta   90.00
_cell.angle_gamma   90.00
#
_symmetry.space_group_name_H-M   'P 1'
#
loop_
_entity.id
_entity.type
_entity.pdbx_description
1 polymer ?
#
loop_
_entity_poly.entity_id
_entity_poly.type
_entity_poly.pdbx_seq_one_letter_code
_entity_poly.pdbx_strand_id
1 'polypeptide(L)'
;MEWLYKKSEAATTLLVILVIAFLIGWLVNVNQRECKRNSDCSSESYCGSDFSCHSYPTIQKTVVQYNLFWPAVVISIALVLAAWIFKNGEFRFRKEQKQAVEPKAEEKKPVEDVSEPYYKPNGNVRTP
;
A
#
# COMPACT_ATOMS: atom_id res chain seq x y z
N MET A 1 37.37 -5.50 -58.18
CA MET A 1 36.59 -4.58 -57.33
C MET A 1 35.14 -5.04 -57.09
N GLU A 2 34.61 -6.03 -57.82
CA GLU A 2 33.22 -6.49 -57.65
C GLU A 2 32.95 -7.30 -56.35
N TRP A 3 33.96 -7.97 -55.78
CA TRP A 3 33.81 -8.74 -54.53
C TRP A 3 33.57 -7.88 -53.28
N LEU A 4 34.03 -6.63 -53.29
CA LEU A 4 33.78 -5.67 -52.21
C LEU A 4 32.37 -5.08 -52.31
N TYR A 5 31.86 -4.90 -53.54
CA TYR A 5 30.53 -4.35 -53.79
C TYR A 5 29.41 -5.30 -53.31
N LYS A 6 29.50 -6.60 -53.63
CA LYS A 6 28.54 -7.61 -53.12
C LYS A 6 28.53 -7.72 -51.59
N LYS A 7 29.69 -7.55 -50.94
CA LYS A 7 29.80 -7.54 -49.47
C LYS A 7 29.17 -6.27 -48.87
N SER A 8 29.26 -5.15 -49.59
CA SER A 8 28.65 -3.87 -49.17
C SER A 8 27.12 -3.86 -49.35
N GLU A 9 26.58 -4.50 -50.39
CA GLU A 9 25.13 -4.62 -50.58
C GLU A 9 24.49 -5.52 -49.51
N ALA A 10 25.12 -6.64 -49.18
CA ALA A 10 24.66 -7.51 -48.09
C ALA A 10 24.76 -6.81 -46.72
N ALA A 11 25.83 -6.04 -46.49
CA ALA A 11 26.00 -5.30 -45.23
C ALA A 11 25.01 -4.13 -45.09
N THR A 12 24.76 -3.39 -46.18
CA THR A 12 23.79 -2.28 -46.18
C THR A 12 22.37 -2.77 -46.03
N THR A 13 21.98 -3.85 -46.71
CA THR A 13 20.65 -4.47 -46.53
C THR A 13 20.45 -4.98 -45.11
N LEU A 14 21.43 -5.66 -44.51
CA LEU A 14 21.37 -6.08 -43.10
C LEU A 14 21.23 -4.89 -42.13
N LEU A 15 21.99 -3.81 -42.36
CA LEU A 15 21.93 -2.60 -41.53
C LEU A 15 20.54 -1.95 -41.62
N VAL A 16 19.99 -1.83 -42.84
CA VAL A 16 18.64 -1.28 -43.06
C VAL A 16 17.59 -2.13 -42.34
N ILE A 17 17.66 -3.45 -42.42
CA ILE A 17 16.75 -4.35 -41.69
C ILE A 17 16.85 -4.14 -40.17
N LEU A 18 18.07 -4.02 -39.64
CA LEU A 18 18.31 -3.75 -38.21
C LEU A 18 17.71 -2.42 -37.76
N VAL A 19 17.88 -1.37 -38.56
CA VAL A 19 17.32 -0.05 -38.29
C VAL A 19 15.79 -0.10 -38.32
N ILE A 20 15.20 -0.78 -39.30
CA ILE A 20 13.74 -0.95 -39.38
C ILE A 20 13.23 -1.73 -38.16
N ALA A 21 13.90 -2.83 -37.78
CA ALA A 21 13.53 -3.62 -36.61
C ALA A 21 13.62 -2.79 -35.32
N PHE A 22 14.66 -1.96 -35.17
CA PHE A 22 14.81 -1.05 -34.04
C PHE A 22 13.68 -0.01 -34.00
N LEU A 23 13.34 0.60 -35.14
CA LEU A 23 12.25 1.57 -35.23
C LEU A 23 10.89 0.96 -34.89
N ILE A 24 10.61 -0.26 -35.38
CA ILE A 24 9.37 -0.99 -35.05
C ILE A 24 9.33 -1.31 -33.55
N GLY A 25 10.41 -1.85 -33.00
CA GLY A 25 10.50 -2.17 -31.56
C GLY A 25 10.32 -0.94 -30.68
N TRP A 26 10.93 0.18 -31.06
CA TRP A 26 10.75 1.46 -30.38
C TRP A 26 9.30 1.95 -30.46
N LEU A 27 8.70 1.92 -31.66
CA LEU A 27 7.34 2.40 -31.88
C LEU A 27 6.31 1.59 -31.08
N VAL A 28 6.44 0.27 -31.04
CA VAL A 28 5.57 -0.61 -30.24
C VAL A 28 5.67 -0.26 -28.75
N ASN A 29 6.89 -0.06 -28.24
CA ASN A 29 7.12 0.23 -26.82
C ASN A 29 6.59 1.62 -26.40
N VAL A 30 6.56 2.59 -27.33
CA VAL A 30 5.95 3.90 -27.09
C VAL A 30 4.43 3.81 -27.15
N ASN A 31 3.87 3.04 -28.09
CA ASN A 31 2.43 2.94 -28.30
C ASN A 31 1.70 2.07 -27.26
N GLN A 32 2.41 1.17 -26.57
CA GLN A 32 1.83 0.34 -25.51
C GLN A 32 1.59 1.09 -24.19
N ARG A 33 1.98 2.36 -24.08
CA ARG A 33 1.71 3.18 -22.89
C ARG A 33 0.33 3.80 -23.00
N GLU A 34 -0.59 3.37 -22.16
CA GLU A 34 -1.95 3.92 -22.09
C GLU A 34 -2.00 5.23 -21.30
N CYS A 35 -1.16 5.39 -20.28
CA CYS A 35 -1.16 6.55 -19.40
C CYS A 35 0.26 7.00 -18.97
N LYS A 36 0.42 8.29 -18.66
CA LYS A 36 1.61 8.84 -17.99
C LYS A 36 1.28 9.48 -16.66
N ARG A 37 0.05 9.96 -16.50
CA ARG A 37 -0.48 10.61 -15.30
C ARG A 37 -1.87 10.06 -14.99
N ASN A 38 -2.29 10.19 -13.74
CA ASN A 38 -3.63 9.77 -13.33
C ASN A 38 -4.75 10.51 -14.07
N SER A 39 -4.49 11.73 -14.55
CA SER A 39 -5.43 12.52 -15.35
C SER A 39 -5.70 11.94 -16.75
N ASP A 40 -4.83 11.05 -17.22
CA ASP A 40 -4.97 10.41 -18.53
C ASP A 40 -5.98 9.24 -18.48
N CYS A 41 -6.30 8.76 -17.26
CA CYS A 41 -7.25 7.70 -17.00
C CYS A 41 -8.63 8.26 -16.60
N SER A 42 -9.66 7.41 -16.65
CA SER A 42 -11.02 7.72 -16.16
C SER A 42 -11.00 8.10 -14.67
N SER A 43 -12.02 8.84 -14.19
CA SER A 43 -12.11 9.32 -12.80
C SER A 43 -12.12 8.21 -11.74
N GLU A 44 -12.45 6.98 -12.13
CA GLU A 44 -12.44 5.80 -11.25
C GLU A 44 -11.21 4.91 -11.45
N SER A 45 -10.15 5.43 -12.08
CA SER A 45 -8.93 4.69 -12.39
C SER A 45 -7.68 5.51 -12.13
N TYR A 46 -6.56 4.84 -11.87
CA TYR A 46 -5.24 5.43 -11.67
C TYR A 46 -4.23 4.85 -12.66
N CYS A 47 -3.18 5.61 -12.95
CA CYS A 47 -2.12 5.14 -13.82
C CYS A 47 -1.14 4.25 -13.03
N GLY A 48 -0.98 3.00 -13.46
CA GLY A 48 -0.04 2.06 -12.85
C GLY A 48 1.40 2.30 -13.30
N SER A 49 2.34 1.66 -12.58
CA SER A 49 3.77 1.68 -12.96
C SER A 49 4.06 0.93 -14.26
N ASP A 50 3.12 0.13 -14.72
CA ASP A 50 3.08 -0.54 -16.02
C ASP A 50 2.58 0.35 -17.16
N PHE A 51 2.29 1.63 -16.89
CA PHE A 51 1.70 2.59 -17.84
C PHE A 51 0.30 2.20 -18.34
N SER A 52 -0.42 1.36 -17.59
CA SER A 52 -1.81 0.97 -17.85
C SER A 52 -2.77 1.62 -16.85
N CYS A 53 -4.03 1.84 -17.23
CA CYS A 53 -5.04 2.36 -16.31
C CYS A 53 -5.66 1.23 -15.46
N HIS A 54 -5.55 1.34 -14.14
CA HIS A 54 -6.13 0.38 -13.19
C HIS A 54 -7.31 0.99 -12.45
N SER A 55 -8.38 0.22 -12.23
CA SER A 55 -9.53 0.68 -11.45
C SER A 55 -9.15 0.84 -9.98
N TYR A 56 -9.65 1.89 -9.32
CA TYR A 56 -9.56 1.96 -7.87
C TYR A 56 -10.27 0.75 -7.28
N PRO A 57 -9.66 0.01 -6.33
CA PRO A 57 -10.39 -1.03 -5.65
C PRO A 57 -11.57 -0.36 -4.96
N THR A 58 -12.79 -0.67 -5.39
CA THR A 58 -13.96 -0.37 -4.59
C THR A 58 -13.69 -1.07 -3.28
N ILE A 59 -13.44 -0.30 -2.22
CA ILE A 59 -13.50 -0.84 -0.87
C ILE A 59 -14.92 -1.36 -0.81
N GLN A 60 -15.09 -2.66 -1.06
CA GLN A 60 -16.26 -3.37 -0.60
C GLN A 60 -16.22 -3.00 0.85
N LYS A 61 -17.12 -2.10 1.27
CA LYS A 61 -17.37 -1.89 2.68
C LYS A 61 -17.72 -3.29 3.08
N THR A 62 -16.74 -3.99 3.65
CA THR A 62 -16.99 -5.19 4.35
C THR A 62 -17.90 -4.64 5.43
N VAL A 63 -19.20 -4.77 5.19
CA VAL A 63 -20.16 -4.95 6.25
C VAL A 63 -19.69 -6.26 6.83
N VAL A 64 -18.58 -6.21 7.55
CA VAL A 64 -18.21 -7.24 8.48
C VAL A 64 -19.35 -7.09 9.45
N GLN A 65 -20.36 -7.93 9.28
CA GLN A 65 -21.38 -8.15 10.28
C GLN A 65 -20.65 -8.76 11.47
N TYR A 66 -19.82 -7.98 12.14
CA TYR A 66 -19.30 -8.33 13.44
C TYR A 66 -20.54 -8.39 14.32
N ASN A 67 -20.96 -9.61 14.61
CA ASN A 67 -22.09 -9.83 15.47
C ASN A 67 -21.61 -9.55 16.90
N LEU A 68 -21.70 -8.29 17.35
CA LEU A 68 -21.30 -7.85 18.69
C LEU A 68 -22.13 -8.53 19.80
N PHE A 69 -23.15 -9.29 19.44
CA PHE A 69 -23.98 -10.05 20.37
C PHE A 69 -23.16 -11.03 21.22
N TRP A 70 -22.30 -11.85 20.60
CA TRP A 70 -21.48 -12.81 21.32
C TRP A 70 -20.49 -12.17 22.32
N PRO A 71 -19.69 -11.16 21.95
CA PRO A 71 -18.82 -10.50 22.92
C PRO A 71 -19.61 -9.79 24.04
N ALA A 72 -20.78 -9.21 23.73
CA ALA A 72 -21.64 -8.61 24.76
C ALA A 72 -22.16 -9.64 25.77
N VAL A 73 -22.58 -10.82 25.30
CA VAL A 73 -23.04 -11.92 26.18
C VAL A 73 -21.93 -12.38 27.10
N VAL A 74 -20.71 -12.59 26.58
CA VAL A 74 -19.56 -13.01 27.40
C VAL A 74 -19.25 -11.99 28.49
N ILE A 75 -19.23 -10.69 28.17
CA ILE A 75 -19.00 -9.62 29.15
C ILE A 75 -20.12 -9.59 30.21
N SER A 76 -21.38 -9.73 29.80
CA SER A 76 -22.51 -9.74 30.75
C SER A 76 -22.43 -10.90 31.75
N ILE A 77 -22.05 -12.10 31.29
CA ILE A 77 -21.91 -13.29 32.14
C ILE A 77 -20.75 -13.08 33.11
N ALA A 78 -19.61 -12.56 32.65
CA ALA A 78 -18.46 -12.27 33.50
C ALA A 78 -18.81 -11.28 34.63
N LEU A 79 -19.59 -10.24 34.34
CA LEU A 79 -20.04 -9.26 35.34
C LEU A 79 -21.00 -9.88 36.36
N VAL A 80 -21.94 -10.71 35.93
CA VAL A 80 -22.88 -11.41 36.84
C VAL A 80 -22.13 -12.37 37.76
N LEU A 81 -21.18 -13.14 37.22
CA LEU A 81 -20.35 -14.05 38.01
C LEU A 81 -19.48 -13.28 39.01
N ALA A 82 -18.83 -12.20 38.57
CA ALA A 82 -18.04 -11.35 39.45
C ALA A 82 -18.90 -10.81 40.61
N ALA A 83 -20.09 -10.26 40.31
CA ALA A 83 -21.01 -9.74 41.31
C ALA A 83 -21.52 -10.82 42.28
N TRP A 84 -21.82 -12.02 41.78
CA TRP A 84 -22.27 -13.14 42.62
C TRP A 84 -21.17 -13.64 43.56
N ILE A 85 -19.95 -13.75 43.02
CA ILE A 85 -18.74 -14.10 43.76
C ILE A 85 -18.48 -13.05 44.87
N PHE A 86 -18.54 -11.74 44.56
CA PHE A 86 -18.40 -10.68 45.56
C PHE A 86 -19.49 -10.67 46.62
N LYS A 87 -20.71 -11.11 46.29
CA LYS A 87 -21.84 -11.16 47.21
C LYS A 87 -21.74 -12.33 48.20
N ASN A 88 -21.21 -13.48 47.75
CA ASN A 88 -21.19 -14.73 48.53
C ASN A 88 -19.82 -15.11 49.11
N GLY A 89 -18.74 -14.43 48.71
CA GLY A 89 -17.38 -14.73 49.14
C GLY A 89 -16.80 -13.66 50.04
N GLU A 90 -16.28 -14.06 51.20
CA GLU A 90 -15.39 -13.28 52.05
C GLU A 90 -14.07 -13.05 51.29
N PHE A 91 -14.03 -12.05 50.40
CA PHE A 91 -12.83 -11.71 49.65
C PHE A 91 -11.79 -11.07 50.58
N ARG A 92 -10.94 -11.93 51.16
CA ARG A 92 -9.62 -11.50 51.62
C ARG A 92 -8.82 -11.11 50.39
N PHE A 93 -8.94 -9.85 49.97
CA PHE A 93 -7.94 -9.20 49.14
C PHE A 93 -6.62 -9.25 49.92
N ARG A 94 -5.86 -10.33 49.77
CA ARG A 94 -4.46 -10.36 50.18
C ARG A 94 -3.77 -9.36 49.27
N LYS A 95 -3.57 -8.16 49.80
CA LYS A 95 -2.81 -7.08 49.18
C LYS A 95 -1.38 -7.57 48.94
N GLU A 96 -1.14 -8.23 47.82
CA GLU A 96 0.20 -8.44 47.28
C GLU A 96 0.27 -7.91 45.85
N GLN A 97 -0.14 -6.65 45.67
CA GLN A 97 0.52 -5.80 44.68
C GLN A 97 1.74 -5.15 45.35
N LYS A 98 2.73 -6.00 45.63
CA LYS A 98 4.12 -5.61 45.84
C LYS A 98 5.00 -6.60 45.08
N GLN A 99 4.79 -6.70 43.78
CA GLN A 99 5.88 -7.15 42.92
C GLN A 99 6.21 -5.99 42.00
N ALA A 100 7.27 -5.31 42.40
CA ALA A 100 8.03 -4.39 41.61
C ALA A 100 8.30 -5.02 40.24
N VAL A 101 7.57 -4.59 39.23
CA VAL A 101 8.19 -4.39 37.93
C VAL A 101 8.89 -3.05 38.09
N GLU A 102 10.14 -3.11 38.52
CA GLU A 102 11.07 -2.00 38.38
C GLU A 102 10.97 -1.56 36.91
N PRO A 103 10.58 -0.31 36.59
CA PRO A 103 10.69 0.16 35.23
C PRO A 103 12.18 0.22 34.95
N LYS A 104 12.70 -0.86 34.34
CA LYS A 104 14.01 -0.83 33.69
C LYS A 104 13.97 0.41 32.82
N ALA A 105 14.88 1.36 33.10
CA ALA A 105 15.00 2.59 32.36
C ALA A 105 15.07 2.25 30.87
N GLU A 106 13.93 2.40 30.20
CA GLU A 106 13.86 2.33 28.76
C GLU A 106 14.60 3.58 28.30
N GLU A 107 15.77 3.36 27.73
CA GLU A 107 16.51 4.34 26.96
C GLU A 107 15.50 5.07 26.08
N LYS A 108 15.26 6.36 26.37
CA LYS A 108 14.38 7.20 25.56
C LYS A 108 14.91 7.20 24.13
N LYS A 109 14.36 6.34 23.28
CA LYS A 109 14.31 6.65 21.86
C LYS A 109 13.53 7.96 21.74
N PRO A 110 14.04 8.95 20.97
CA PRO A 110 13.29 10.17 20.75
C PRO A 110 11.92 9.77 20.22
N VAL A 111 10.87 10.27 20.87
CA VAL A 111 9.50 10.19 20.40
C VAL A 111 9.51 10.86 19.03
N GLU A 112 9.49 10.05 17.98
CA GLU A 112 9.21 10.54 16.64
C GLU A 112 7.75 10.95 16.67
N ASP A 113 7.57 12.26 16.64
CA ASP A 113 6.30 12.97 16.70
C ASP A 113 5.41 12.48 15.55
N VAL A 114 4.55 11.50 15.83
CA VAL A 114 3.45 11.10 14.94
C VAL A 114 2.35 12.15 15.04
N SER A 115 2.68 13.38 14.66
CA SER A 115 1.71 14.44 14.34
C SER A 115 2.08 15.20 13.07
N GLU A 116 2.93 14.63 12.20
CA GLU A 116 3.08 15.16 10.84
C GLU A 116 1.91 14.68 9.96
N PRO A 117 1.10 15.60 9.38
CA PRO A 117 0.15 15.23 8.35
C PRO A 117 0.91 14.67 7.15
N TYR A 118 0.55 13.45 6.74
CA TYR A 118 1.14 12.70 5.62
C TYR A 118 0.76 13.29 4.24
N TYR A 119 0.75 14.62 4.12
CA TYR A 119 0.53 15.34 2.89
C TYR A 119 1.41 16.59 2.86
N LYS A 120 2.58 16.50 2.20
CA LYS A 120 3.30 17.69 1.73
C LYS A 120 2.72 18.07 0.37
N PRO A 121 1.94 19.16 0.25
CA PRO A 121 1.66 19.73 -1.06
C PRO A 121 2.98 20.30 -1.59
N ASN A 122 3.59 19.63 -2.56
CA ASN A 122 4.66 20.27 -3.31
C ASN A 122 4.06 21.50 -4.00
N GLY A 123 4.54 22.67 -3.58
CA GLY A 123 4.16 23.95 -4.10
C GLY A 123 4.39 24.01 -5.59
N ASN A 124 3.29 24.07 -6.34
CA ASN A 124 3.04 25.03 -7.41
C ASN A 124 1.59 24.85 -7.85
N VAL A 125 0.66 25.12 -6.93
CA VAL A 125 -0.73 25.37 -7.28
C VAL A 125 -0.79 26.80 -7.77
N ARG A 126 -0.69 26.99 -9.09
CA ARG A 126 -1.25 28.17 -9.76
C ARG A 126 -2.73 27.92 -9.94
N THR A 127 -3.53 28.52 -9.07
CA THR A 127 -4.91 28.91 -9.37
C THR A 127 -4.91 30.41 -9.63
N PRO A 128 -5.86 30.94 -10.41
CA PRO A 128 -6.24 30.62 -11.79
C PRO A 128 -5.18 31.02 -12.85
#